data_AF-A0A094DD87-F1
#
_entry.id   AF-A0A094DD87-F1
#
_cell.length_a   1.000
_cell.length_b   1.000
_cell.length_c   1.000
_cell.angle_alpha   90.00
_cell.angle_beta   90.00
_cell.angle_gamma   90.00
#
_symmetry.space_group_name_H-M   'P 1'
#
loop_
_entity.id
_entity.type
_entity.pdbx_description
1 polymer ?
#
loop_
_entity_poly.entity_id
_entity_poly.type
_entity_poly.pdbx_seq_one_letter_code
_entity_poly.pdbx_strand_id
1 'polypeptide(L)'
;WVAAATALGWGTALLGREAAMACTEAVETEIGGHYNEQVAALLEMVKGMEEEGVEVGEELRGLVGEIRRIRDEELEHLDHAVENDAKLAVPHELLTGVIRVGCRGAIWVSERV
;
A
#
# COMPACT_ATOMS: atom_id res chain seq x y z
N TRP A 1 -3.12 -14.12 -5.90
CA TRP A 1 -3.37 -12.69 -5.66
C TRP A 1 -4.06 -11.99 -6.84
N VAL A 2 -3.55 -12.10 -8.08
CA VAL A 2 -4.11 -11.40 -9.28
C VAL A 2 -5.63 -11.54 -9.46
N ALA A 3 -6.19 -12.76 -9.45
CA ALA A 3 -7.62 -12.96 -9.65
C ALA A 3 -8.50 -12.22 -8.62
N ALA A 4 -8.06 -12.16 -7.36
CA ALA A 4 -8.76 -11.43 -6.30
C ALA A 4 -8.69 -9.91 -6.52
N ALA A 5 -7.52 -9.39 -6.90
CA ALA A 5 -7.34 -7.98 -7.23
C ALA A 5 -8.20 -7.58 -8.45
N THR A 6 -8.22 -8.40 -9.50
CA THR A 6 -9.07 -8.17 -10.69
C THR A 6 -10.55 -8.15 -10.32
N ALA A 7 -11.02 -9.13 -9.54
CA ALA A 7 -12.41 -9.18 -9.12
C ALA A 7 -12.80 -7.97 -8.25
N LEU A 8 -11.92 -7.55 -7.35
CA LEU A 8 -12.14 -6.37 -6.51
C LEU A 8 -12.25 -5.10 -7.35
N GLY A 9 -11.29 -4.83 -8.24
CA GLY A 9 -11.28 -3.64 -9.09
C GLY A 9 -12.46 -3.58 -10.07
N TRP A 10 -12.79 -4.70 -10.73
CA TRP A 10 -13.96 -4.75 -11.60
C TRP A 10 -15.27 -4.64 -10.82
N GLY A 11 -15.35 -5.29 -9.66
CA GLY A 11 -16.54 -5.26 -8.81
C GLY A 11 -16.87 -3.85 -8.34
N THR A 12 -15.87 -3.10 -7.87
CA THR A 12 -16.06 -1.73 -7.38
C THR A 12 -16.32 -0.74 -8.52
N ALA A 13 -15.69 -0.93 -9.69
CA ALA A 13 -16.00 -0.15 -10.88
C ALA A 13 -17.47 -0.29 -11.34
N LEU A 14 -18.03 -1.51 -11.26
CA LEU A 14 -19.45 -1.75 -11.57
C LEU A 14 -20.41 -1.08 -10.58
N LEU A 15 -19.96 -0.84 -9.34
CA LEU A 15 -20.74 -0.15 -8.31
C LEU A 15 -20.72 1.38 -8.45
N GLY A 16 -19.85 1.92 -9.31
CA GLY A 16 -19.75 3.35 -9.59
C GLY A 16 -18.37 3.93 -9.28
N ARG A 17 -18.18 5.20 -9.65
CA ARG A 17 -16.90 5.90 -9.51
C ARG A 17 -16.50 6.02 -8.04
N GLU A 18 -17.44 6.42 -7.19
CA GLU A 18 -17.23 6.64 -5.76
C GLU A 18 -16.82 5.33 -5.06
N ALA A 19 -17.44 4.21 -5.43
CA ALA A 19 -17.09 2.90 -4.90
C ALA A 19 -15.69 2.42 -5.35
N ALA A 20 -15.32 2.71 -6.60
CA ALA A 20 -13.96 2.46 -7.10
C ALA A 20 -12.93 3.33 -6.35
N MET A 21 -13.20 4.61 -6.13
CA MET A 21 -12.28 5.48 -5.38
C MET A 21 -12.20 5.09 -3.90
N ALA A 22 -13.30 4.67 -3.27
CA ALA A 22 -13.28 4.13 -1.91
C ALA A 22 -12.47 2.83 -1.81
N CYS A 23 -12.51 1.99 -2.85
CA CYS A 23 -11.63 0.83 -2.94
C CYS A 23 -10.16 1.23 -3.01
N THR A 24 -9.80 2.20 -3.86
CA THR A 24 -8.44 2.74 -3.96
C THR A 24 -7.99 3.33 -2.62
N GLU A 25 -8.77 4.23 -2.00
CA GLU A 25 -8.45 4.80 -0.69
C GLU A 25 -8.14 3.71 0.35
N ALA A 26 -8.99 2.68 0.42
CA ALA A 26 -8.83 1.57 1.35
C ALA A 26 -7.57 0.72 1.08
N VAL A 27 -7.26 0.43 -0.19
CA VAL A 27 -6.07 -0.33 -0.58
C VAL A 27 -4.82 0.48 -0.28
N GLU A 28 -4.73 1.71 -0.79
CA GLU A 28 -3.51 2.51 -0.70
C GLU A 28 -3.20 2.96 0.72
N THR A 29 -4.22 3.13 1.57
CA THR A 29 -4.00 3.37 3.01
C THR A 29 -3.21 2.22 3.66
N GLU A 30 -3.58 0.96 3.37
CA GLU A 30 -2.91 -0.19 3.99
C GLU A 30 -1.57 -0.51 3.31
N ILE A 31 -1.50 -0.41 1.98
CA ILE A 31 -0.28 -0.67 1.22
C ILE A 31 0.78 0.41 1.44
N GLY A 32 0.39 1.69 1.42
CA GLY A 32 1.30 2.80 1.72
C GLY A 32 1.86 2.72 3.14
N GLY A 33 1.02 2.34 4.12
CA GLY A 33 1.46 2.05 5.48
C GLY A 33 2.50 0.93 5.54
N HIS A 34 2.23 -0.18 4.86
CA HIS A 34 3.14 -1.33 4.81
C HIS A 34 4.49 -0.97 4.16
N TYR A 35 4.50 -0.25 3.04
CA TYR A 35 5.76 0.20 2.44
C TYR A 35 6.51 1.19 3.33
N ASN A 36 5.81 2.04 4.08
CA ASN A 36 6.46 2.93 5.03
C ASN A 36 7.19 2.15 6.14
N GLU A 37 6.57 1.08 6.65
CA GLU A 37 7.21 0.16 7.62
C GLU A 37 8.43 -0.55 7.00
N GLN A 38 8.34 -1.03 5.76
CA GLN A 38 9.48 -1.64 5.05
C GLN A 38 10.64 -0.66 4.88
N VAL A 39 10.36 0.58 4.46
CA VAL A 39 11.40 1.63 4.33
C VAL A 39 12.07 1.88 5.68
N ALA A 40 11.30 1.98 6.76
CA ALA A 40 11.84 2.19 8.09
C ALA A 40 12.78 1.05 8.51
N ALA A 41 12.35 -0.21 8.34
CA ALA A 41 13.15 -1.39 8.65
C ALA A 41 14.45 -1.44 7.83
N LEU A 42 14.38 -1.17 6.52
CA LEU A 42 15.56 -1.16 5.67
C LEU A 42 16.55 -0.05 6.04
N LEU A 43 16.06 1.14 6.40
CA LEU A 43 16.92 2.22 6.88
C LEU A 43 17.59 1.89 8.21
N GLU A 44 16.89 1.20 9.11
CA GLU A 44 17.47 0.70 10.37
C GLU A 44 18.58 -0.32 10.09
N MET A 45 18.37 -1.25 9.17
CA MET A 45 19.40 -2.21 8.74
C MET A 45 20.63 -1.50 8.14
N VAL A 46 20.41 -0.56 7.22
CA VAL A 46 21.47 0.26 6.61
C VAL A 46 22.27 0.99 7.67
N LYS A 47 21.59 1.62 8.64
CA LYS A 47 22.24 2.33 9.74
C LYS A 47 23.07 1.40 10.62
N GLY A 48 22.55 0.22 10.97
CA GLY A 48 23.29 -0.78 11.75
C GLY A 48 24.57 -1.25 11.04
N MET A 49 24.49 -1.49 9.73
CA MET A 49 25.66 -1.83 8.91
C MET A 49 26.71 -0.69 8.91
N GLU A 50 26.28 0.56 8.74
CA GLU A 50 27.17 1.72 8.77
C GLU A 50 27.84 1.91 10.16
N GLU A 51 27.11 1.67 11.26
CA GLU A 51 27.64 1.71 12.63
C GLU A 51 28.68 0.59 12.89
N GLU A 52 28.49 -0.59 12.28
CA GLU A 52 29.44 -1.70 12.34
C GLU A 52 30.63 -1.54 11.37
N GLY A 53 30.65 -0.46 10.56
CA GLY A 53 31.68 -0.22 9.56
C GLY A 53 31.58 -1.12 8.32
N VAL A 54 30.42 -1.74 8.10
CA VAL A 54 30.11 -2.56 6.93
C VAL A 54 29.64 -1.66 5.78
N GLU A 55 30.23 -1.82 4.61
CA GLU A 55 29.83 -1.08 3.42
C GLU A 55 28.45 -1.54 2.93
N VAL A 56 27.53 -0.59 2.77
CA VAL A 56 26.18 -0.83 2.25
C VAL A 56 26.25 -0.90 0.74
N GLY A 57 26.07 -2.10 0.18
CA GLY A 57 26.10 -2.35 -1.25
C GLY A 57 25.06 -1.54 -2.04
N GLU A 58 25.37 -1.27 -3.31
CA GLU A 58 24.52 -0.50 -4.22
C GLU A 58 23.14 -1.13 -4.41
N GLU A 59 23.04 -2.46 -4.40
CA GLU A 59 21.77 -3.19 -4.50
C GLU A 59 20.79 -2.84 -3.37
N LEU A 60 21.27 -2.80 -2.12
CA LEU A 60 20.43 -2.45 -0.97
C LEU A 60 20.02 -0.98 -1.00
N ARG A 61 20.93 -0.08 -1.42
CA ARG A 61 20.60 1.33 -1.62
C ARG A 61 19.56 1.52 -2.73
N GLY A 62 19.68 0.76 -3.81
CA GLY A 62 18.72 0.72 -4.91
C GLY A 62 17.34 0.26 -4.46
N LEU A 63 17.27 -0.85 -3.71
CA LEU A 63 16.03 -1.38 -3.15
C LEU A 63 15.32 -0.37 -2.24
N VAL A 64 16.05 0.29 -1.34
CA VAL A 64 15.50 1.36 -0.49
C VAL A 64 14.94 2.50 -1.33
N GLY A 65 15.64 2.89 -2.39
CA GLY A 65 15.17 3.90 -3.33
C GLY A 65 13.88 3.50 -4.04
N GLU A 66 13.80 2.26 -4.51
CA GLU A 66 12.63 1.75 -5.23
C GLU A 66 11.40 1.66 -4.32
N ILE A 67 11.53 1.10 -3.13
CA ILE A 67 10.41 0.99 -2.17
C ILE A 67 9.94 2.38 -1.73
N ARG A 68 10.87 3.34 -1.56
CA ARG A 68 10.51 4.74 -1.29
C ARG A 68 9.68 5.35 -2.41
N ARG A 69 10.10 5.17 -3.67
CA ARG A 69 9.34 5.66 -4.83
C ARG A 69 7.95 5.05 -4.86
N ILE A 70 7.83 3.73 -4.68
CA ILE A 70 6.53 3.04 -4.68
C ILE A 70 5.64 3.57 -3.54
N ARG A 71 6.17 3.72 -2.33
CA ARG A 71 5.42 4.31 -1.20
C ARG A 71 4.88 5.70 -1.55
N ASP A 72 5.71 6.53 -2.17
CA ASP A 72 5.33 7.90 -2.52
C ASP A 72 4.26 7.91 -3.62
N GLU A 73 4.32 6.98 -4.58
CA GLU A 73 3.27 6.77 -5.59
C GLU A 73 1.92 6.36 -4.97
N GLU A 74 1.92 5.48 -3.95
CA GLU A 74 0.67 5.11 -3.26
C GLU A 74 0.06 6.26 -2.45
N LEU A 75 0.89 7.16 -1.92
CA LEU A 75 0.40 8.38 -1.26
C LEU A 75 -0.28 9.31 -2.28
N GLU A 76 0.30 9.47 -3.48
CA GLU A 76 -0.32 10.24 -4.56
C GLU A 76 -1.65 9.60 -5.01
N HIS A 77 -1.71 8.27 -5.11
CA HIS A 77 -2.95 7.55 -5.42
C HIS A 77 -4.02 7.74 -4.33
N LEU A 78 -3.63 7.69 -3.05
CA LEU A 78 -4.53 7.92 -1.92
C LEU A 78 -5.11 9.33 -1.95
N ASP A 79 -4.27 10.35 -2.13
CA ASP A 79 -4.70 11.75 -2.24
C ASP A 79 -5.68 11.91 -3.41
N HIS A 80 -5.35 11.35 -4.57
CA HIS A 80 -6.26 11.34 -5.72
C HIS A 80 -7.60 10.65 -5.40
N ALA A 81 -7.61 9.55 -4.66
CA ALA A 81 -8.85 8.87 -4.27
C ALA A 81 -9.72 9.74 -3.35
N VAL A 82 -9.12 10.36 -2.35
CA VAL A 82 -9.81 11.25 -1.43
C VAL A 82 -10.38 12.48 -2.14
N GLU A 83 -9.64 13.06 -3.10
CA GLU A 83 -10.07 14.19 -3.92
C GLU A 83 -11.21 13.83 -4.89
N ASN A 84 -11.27 12.58 -5.36
CA ASN A 84 -12.26 12.10 -6.33
C ASN A 84 -13.46 11.41 -5.66
N ASP A 85 -13.97 12.00 -4.59
CA ASP A 85 -15.26 11.64 -3.96
C ASP A 85 -15.32 10.22 -3.35
N ALA A 86 -14.20 9.59 -2.99
CA ALA A 86 -14.20 8.28 -2.32
C ALA A 86 -15.16 8.22 -1.10
N LYS A 87 -15.21 9.30 -0.32
CA LYS A 87 -16.05 9.42 0.89
C LYS A 87 -17.55 9.47 0.59
N LEU A 88 -17.96 9.68 -0.65
CA LEU A 88 -19.36 9.67 -1.07
C LEU A 88 -19.90 8.27 -1.37
N ALA A 89 -19.06 7.23 -1.36
CA ALA A 89 -19.52 5.86 -1.53
C ALA A 89 -20.56 5.49 -0.45
N VAL A 90 -21.60 4.73 -0.80
CA VAL A 90 -22.62 4.32 0.17
C VAL A 90 -22.80 2.80 0.14
N PRO A 91 -22.52 2.08 1.25
CA PRO A 91 -21.93 2.54 2.51
C PRO A 91 -20.39 2.53 2.48
N HIS A 92 -19.76 3.73 2.53
CA HIS A 92 -18.30 3.92 2.49
C HIS A 92 -17.56 3.11 3.56
N GLU A 93 -17.89 3.31 4.84
CA GLU A 93 -17.22 2.67 5.99
C GLU A 93 -17.21 1.15 5.92
N LEU A 94 -18.32 0.56 5.46
CA LEU A 94 -18.41 -0.90 5.33
C LEU A 94 -17.55 -1.40 4.17
N LEU A 95 -17.59 -0.71 3.03
CA LEU A 95 -16.81 -1.05 1.85
C LEU A 95 -15.31 -0.96 2.15
N THR A 96 -14.86 0.19 2.68
CA THR A 96 -13.45 0.39 3.03
C THR A 96 -13.02 -0.53 4.17
N GLY A 97 -13.86 -0.75 5.18
CA GLY A 97 -13.57 -1.65 6.29
C GLY A 97 -13.27 -3.09 5.85
N VAL A 98 -14.11 -3.66 4.98
CA VAL A 98 -13.90 -5.02 4.44
C VAL A 98 -12.63 -5.10 3.61
N ILE A 99 -12.40 -4.12 2.73
CA ILE A 99 -11.22 -4.10 1.86
C ILE A 99 -9.94 -3.99 2.69
N ARG A 100 -9.90 -3.08 3.67
CA ARG A 100 -8.75 -2.91 4.57
C ARG A 100 -8.42 -4.18 5.34
N VAL A 101 -9.43 -4.89 5.85
CA VAL A 101 -9.24 -6.20 6.50
C VAL A 101 -8.63 -7.22 5.53
N GLY A 102 -9.12 -7.24 4.29
CA GLY A 102 -8.55 -8.07 3.22
C GLY A 102 -7.08 -7.75 2.94
N CYS A 103 -6.74 -6.47 2.78
CA CYS A 103 -5.37 -6.01 2.56
C CYS A 103 -4.44 -6.40 3.71
N ARG A 104 -4.82 -6.12 4.96
CA ARG A 104 -4.03 -6.53 6.12
C ARG A 104 -3.82 -8.04 6.18
N GLY A 105 -4.84 -8.82 5.85
CA GLY A 105 -4.73 -10.27 5.76
C GLY A 105 -3.72 -10.71 4.69
N ALA A 106 -3.77 -10.10 3.50
CA ALA A 106 -2.83 -10.40 2.42
C ALA A 106 -1.38 -10.02 2.77
N ILE A 107 -1.18 -8.85 3.38
CA ILE A 107 0.12 -8.39 3.89
C ILE A 107 0.66 -9.40 4.91
N TRP A 108 -0.14 -9.73 5.92
CA TRP A 108 0.24 -10.66 6.98
C TRP A 108 0.65 -12.04 6.45
N VAL A 109 -0.06 -12.54 5.43
CA VAL A 109 0.31 -13.79 4.76
C VAL A 109 1.64 -13.61 4.03
N SER A 110 1.81 -12.53 3.27
CA SER A 110 2.99 -12.28 2.44
C SER A 110 4.27 -12.10 3.26
N GLU A 111 4.17 -11.59 4.49
CA GLU A 111 5.32 -11.51 5.41
C GLU A 111 5.78 -12.87 5.95
N ARG A 112 4.98 -13.93 5.79
CA ARG A 112 5.20 -15.26 6.39
C ARG A 112 5.57 -16.37 5.41
N VAL A 113 5.34 -16.15 4.12
CA VAL A 113 5.74 -17.07 3.03
C VAL A 113 6.91 -16.50 2.27
#